data_AF-A0A3D0NV08-F1
#
_entry.id   AF-A0A3D0NV08-F1
#
_cell.length_a   1.000
_cell.length_b   1.000
_cell.length_c   1.000
_cell.angle_alpha   90.00
_cell.angle_beta   90.00
_cell.angle_gamma   90.00
#
_symmetry.space_group_name_H-M   'P 1'
#
loop_
_entity.id
_entity.type
_entity.pdbx_description
1 polymer ?
#
loop_
_entity_poly.entity_id
_entity_poly.type
_entity_poly.pdbx_seq_one_letter_code
_entity_poly.pdbx_strand_id
1 'polypeptide(L)'
;TPFVDSKGNFGKVFSRDMSYAASRYTEAKLDPICAELFGDIDKDTVDFVDNYDNTLKEPSLLPAAFPSVLVNANTGIAVGMASSICSFNLEEVCRTTIGLLKDPDFDILSTLLAPDFIGGAQIIYDRQVIENIYRTGRGSIRMRGRYTYDKYANCIDILSIPQTTTCEAIIEKVIDLVKQGKIREISDIRDETGIDGLKITIDLKRQTNPDKLMQKLYKMTPLEDSFSCNFNVLIAGTPKVLGVRELLNEWSAFRMECVKRRTYFDLHKKQDRLHLLRGLEKILLDIDKAIRIIRHTEEESLVVPNLMEGFDIDEIQAEYVAEIKLRHLNREYILKHTADIQQLEKDIAELEGILGSNKKIKAIIIKELENIIKKYGQPRKSMIIYADTIEEEDIEEEVPDYPVNLFFTREGYFKKITPLSLRMG
;
A
#
# COMPACT_ATOMS: atom_id res chain seq x y z
N THR A 1 -1.88 3.99 4.72
CA THR A 1 -3.27 4.42 4.94
C THR A 1 -4.09 3.17 5.24
N PRO A 2 -4.90 3.12 6.30
CA PRO A 2 -5.69 1.94 6.60
C PRO A 2 -6.77 1.73 5.52
N PHE A 3 -7.13 0.47 5.25
CA PHE A 3 -8.23 0.11 4.35
C PHE A 3 -9.59 0.02 5.05
N VAL A 4 -9.57 0.00 6.38
CA VAL A 4 -10.78 -0.10 7.20
C VAL A 4 -10.82 1.11 8.12
N ASP A 5 -11.92 1.86 8.02
CA ASP A 5 -12.28 2.89 9.00
C ASP A 5 -13.09 2.22 10.11
N SER A 6 -12.68 2.46 11.35
CA SER A 6 -13.08 1.67 12.49
C SER A 6 -13.53 2.54 13.66
N LYS A 7 -14.62 2.16 14.32
CA LYS A 7 -15.08 2.74 15.59
C LYS A 7 -15.02 1.69 16.70
N GLY A 8 -14.50 2.09 17.86
CA GLY A 8 -14.21 1.20 18.98
C GLY A 8 -12.72 0.90 19.10
N ASN A 9 -12.35 0.00 20.01
CA ASN A 9 -10.95 -0.35 20.25
C ASN A 9 -10.49 -1.50 19.32
N PHE A 10 -9.59 -1.21 18.37
CA PHE A 10 -8.97 -2.17 17.45
C PHE A 10 -7.55 -2.57 17.86
N GLY A 11 -7.16 -2.23 19.09
CA GLY A 11 -5.80 -2.39 19.59
C GLY A 11 -4.82 -1.38 19.00
N LYS A 12 -3.54 -1.50 19.38
CA LYS A 12 -2.47 -0.61 18.91
C LYS A 12 -1.26 -1.43 18.47
N VAL A 13 -0.72 -1.12 17.28
CA VAL A 13 0.41 -1.85 16.69
C VAL A 13 1.67 -1.83 17.57
N PHE A 14 1.85 -0.78 18.37
CA PHE A 14 3.03 -0.58 19.22
C PHE A 14 2.88 -1.16 20.64
N SER A 15 1.76 -1.81 20.96
CA SER A 15 1.49 -2.36 22.29
C SER A 15 1.02 -3.80 22.19
N ARG A 16 1.64 -4.69 22.95
CA ARG A 16 1.17 -6.09 23.05
C ARG A 16 -0.03 -6.22 23.98
N ASP A 17 -0.20 -5.28 24.92
CA ASP A 17 -1.22 -5.34 25.98
C ASP A 17 -2.54 -4.66 25.56
N MET A 18 -2.49 -3.71 24.62
CA MET A 18 -3.69 -3.06 24.07
C MET A 18 -4.36 -3.94 23.01
N SER A 19 -5.08 -4.99 23.48
CA SER A 19 -5.87 -5.88 22.62
C SER A 19 -7.15 -5.20 22.09
N TYR A 20 -7.64 -5.69 20.95
CA TYR A 20 -8.92 -5.26 20.37
C TYR A 20 -10.11 -5.67 21.24
N ALA A 21 -11.17 -4.86 21.23
CA ALA A 21 -12.43 -5.20 21.88
C ALA A 21 -13.18 -6.30 21.10
N ALA A 22 -14.10 -6.99 21.78
CA ALA A 22 -14.93 -8.00 21.12
C ALA A 22 -15.76 -7.38 19.98
N SER A 23 -16.00 -8.15 18.91
CA SER A 23 -16.64 -7.68 17.67
C SER A 23 -17.99 -6.99 17.88
N ARG A 24 -18.73 -7.37 18.93
CA ARG A 24 -20.01 -6.74 19.32
C ARG A 24 -19.90 -5.28 19.80
N TYR A 25 -18.70 -4.79 20.11
CA TYR A 25 -18.43 -3.42 20.56
C TYR A 25 -17.71 -2.57 19.50
N THR A 26 -17.46 -3.14 18.33
CA THR A 26 -16.68 -2.50 17.26
C THR A 26 -17.51 -2.39 16.00
N GLU A 27 -17.41 -1.26 15.31
CA GLU A 27 -17.99 -1.06 13.99
C GLU A 27 -16.87 -0.81 12.99
N ALA A 28 -17.02 -1.31 11.77
CA ALA A 28 -16.05 -1.14 10.70
C ALA A 28 -16.77 -0.84 9.38
N LYS A 29 -16.16 0.03 8.57
CA LYS A 29 -16.54 0.26 7.18
C LYS A 29 -15.27 0.38 6.32
N LEU A 30 -15.43 0.25 5.01
CA LEU A 30 -14.32 0.49 4.09
C LEU A 30 -13.89 1.96 4.14
N ASP A 31 -12.58 2.19 4.26
CA ASP A 31 -12.00 3.52 4.12
C ASP A 31 -12.18 4.02 2.68
N PRO A 32 -12.36 5.34 2.44
CA PRO A 32 -12.51 5.88 1.09
C PRO A 32 -11.43 5.45 0.08
N ILE A 33 -10.21 5.11 0.50
CA ILE A 33 -9.16 4.62 -0.41
C ILE A 33 -9.48 3.26 -1.03
N CYS A 34 -10.34 2.44 -0.38
CA CYS A 34 -10.73 1.12 -0.88
C CYS A 34 -11.52 1.18 -2.20
N ALA A 35 -12.15 2.31 -2.52
CA ALA A 35 -12.76 2.52 -3.83
C ALA A 35 -11.75 2.30 -4.98
N GLU A 36 -10.47 2.62 -4.76
CA GLU A 36 -9.40 2.42 -5.73
C GLU A 36 -8.91 0.95 -5.81
N LEU A 37 -9.32 0.08 -4.88
CA LEU A 37 -9.05 -1.36 -4.93
C LEU A 37 -10.14 -2.13 -5.67
N PHE A 38 -11.40 -1.73 -5.49
CA PHE A 38 -12.58 -2.41 -6.04
C PHE A 38 -13.13 -1.77 -7.32
N GLY A 39 -12.55 -0.66 -7.77
CA GLY A 39 -13.04 0.07 -8.94
C GLY A 39 -13.07 -0.78 -10.20
N ASP A 40 -14.18 -0.69 -10.95
CA ASP A 40 -14.42 -1.42 -12.22
C ASP A 40 -14.41 -2.96 -12.10
N ILE A 41 -14.63 -3.51 -10.92
CA ILE A 41 -14.73 -4.96 -10.72
C ILE A 41 -15.94 -5.58 -11.46
N ASP A 42 -16.96 -4.78 -11.76
CA ASP A 42 -18.16 -5.14 -12.50
C ASP A 42 -17.99 -5.15 -14.04
N LYS A 43 -16.80 -4.79 -14.54
CA LYS A 43 -16.49 -4.66 -15.97
C LYS A 43 -15.52 -5.71 -16.49
N ASP A 44 -15.60 -6.93 -15.93
CA ASP A 44 -14.78 -8.07 -16.32
C ASP A 44 -13.27 -7.73 -16.31
N THR A 45 -12.80 -7.02 -15.28
CA THR A 45 -11.40 -6.54 -15.21
C THR A 45 -10.43 -7.56 -14.62
N VAL A 46 -10.95 -8.59 -13.94
CA VAL A 46 -10.23 -9.64 -13.22
C VAL A 46 -11.02 -10.93 -13.33
N ASP A 47 -10.34 -12.06 -13.17
CA ASP A 47 -10.98 -13.38 -13.23
C ASP A 47 -11.69 -13.69 -11.93
N PHE A 48 -12.89 -14.26 -12.04
CA PHE A 48 -13.68 -14.74 -10.91
C PHE A 48 -13.62 -16.26 -10.81
N VAL A 49 -13.40 -16.76 -9.59
CA VAL A 49 -13.35 -18.18 -9.27
C VAL A 49 -14.54 -18.55 -8.37
N ASP A 50 -14.87 -19.83 -8.31
CA ASP A 50 -15.88 -20.30 -7.35
C ASP A 50 -15.36 -20.17 -5.92
N ASN A 51 -16.24 -19.76 -5.01
CA ASN A 51 -15.96 -19.76 -3.59
C ASN A 51 -15.89 -21.20 -3.04
N TYR A 52 -15.55 -21.35 -1.75
CA TYR A 52 -15.30 -22.65 -1.12
C TYR A 52 -16.43 -23.69 -1.23
N ASP A 53 -17.69 -23.26 -1.36
CA ASP A 53 -18.87 -24.12 -1.49
C ASP A 53 -19.52 -24.10 -2.90
N ASN A 54 -18.89 -23.43 -3.87
CA ASN A 54 -19.37 -23.22 -5.24
C ASN A 54 -20.76 -22.57 -5.35
N THR A 55 -21.18 -21.80 -4.34
CA THR A 55 -22.46 -21.08 -4.38
C THR A 55 -22.34 -19.66 -4.92
N LEU A 56 -21.16 -19.04 -4.80
CA LEU A 56 -20.86 -17.68 -5.22
C LEU A 56 -19.55 -17.63 -5.99
N LYS A 57 -19.39 -16.56 -6.77
CA LYS A 57 -18.12 -16.23 -7.43
C LYS A 57 -17.37 -15.17 -6.64
N GLU A 58 -16.06 -15.30 -6.53
CA GLU A 58 -15.16 -14.34 -5.90
C GLU A 58 -14.01 -13.94 -6.82
N PRO A 59 -13.52 -12.70 -6.77
CA PRO A 59 -12.42 -12.26 -7.62
C PRO A 59 -11.10 -12.91 -7.17
N SER A 60 -10.34 -13.45 -8.11
CA SER A 60 -9.00 -14.00 -7.86
C SER A 60 -7.98 -12.92 -7.45
N LEU A 61 -8.14 -11.72 -7.99
CA LEU A 61 -7.36 -10.51 -7.69
C LEU A 61 -8.29 -9.31 -7.67
N LEU A 62 -7.90 -8.25 -6.96
CA LEU A 62 -8.61 -6.97 -7.01
C LEU A 62 -8.02 -6.07 -8.11
N PRO A 63 -8.84 -5.34 -8.89
CA PRO A 63 -8.38 -4.42 -9.95
C PRO A 63 -7.74 -3.13 -9.39
N ALA A 64 -6.78 -3.27 -8.48
CA ALA A 64 -6.18 -2.19 -7.72
C ALA A 64 -5.56 -1.12 -8.64
N ALA A 65 -6.02 0.13 -8.50
CA ALA A 65 -5.60 1.28 -9.30
C ALA A 65 -4.26 1.89 -8.87
N PHE A 66 -3.65 1.39 -7.79
CA PHE A 66 -2.29 1.76 -7.35
C PHE A 66 -1.51 0.53 -6.84
N PRO A 67 -0.16 0.60 -6.75
CA PRO A 67 0.70 -0.50 -6.27
C PRO A 67 0.58 -0.74 -4.75
N SER A 68 -0.55 -1.25 -4.30
CA SER A 68 -0.89 -1.43 -2.88
C SER A 68 0.08 -2.35 -2.12
N VAL A 69 0.74 -3.28 -2.81
CA VAL A 69 1.74 -4.20 -2.24
C VAL A 69 2.93 -3.48 -1.59
N LEU A 70 3.32 -2.31 -2.11
CA LEU A 70 4.40 -1.48 -1.55
C LEU A 70 3.88 -0.42 -0.57
N VAL A 71 2.62 0.00 -0.68
CA VAL A 71 2.07 1.05 0.21
C VAL A 71 1.82 0.52 1.62
N ASN A 72 1.44 -0.75 1.75
CA ASN A 72 1.19 -1.37 3.04
C ASN A 72 2.30 -2.35 3.42
N ALA A 73 2.66 -2.35 4.70
CA ALA A 73 3.59 -3.31 5.24
C ALA A 73 2.92 -4.68 5.26
N ASN A 74 3.56 -5.68 4.67
CA ASN A 74 3.05 -7.04 4.59
C ASN A 74 4.10 -7.99 5.18
N THR A 75 3.70 -8.76 6.19
CA THR A 75 4.54 -9.83 6.74
C THR A 75 3.74 -11.12 6.71
N GLY A 76 4.38 -12.20 6.28
CA GLY A 76 3.73 -13.50 6.12
C GLY A 76 4.73 -14.63 6.20
N ILE A 77 4.34 -15.72 6.85
CA ILE A 77 5.13 -16.94 6.96
C ILE A 77 4.29 -18.07 6.37
N ALA A 78 4.85 -18.73 5.35
CA ALA A 78 4.29 -19.92 4.73
C ALA A 78 5.26 -21.10 4.93
N VAL A 79 4.84 -22.31 4.53
CA VAL A 79 5.67 -23.52 4.68
C VAL A 79 6.97 -23.36 3.89
N GLY A 80 8.10 -23.21 4.59
CA GLY A 80 9.42 -23.05 4.00
C GLY A 80 9.69 -21.67 3.37
N MET A 81 8.80 -20.68 3.56
CA MET A 81 8.93 -19.35 2.95
C MET A 81 8.52 -18.26 3.93
N ALA A 82 9.20 -17.12 3.88
CA ALA A 82 8.78 -15.91 4.56
C ALA A 82 8.66 -14.77 3.54
N SER A 83 7.80 -13.80 3.84
CA SER A 83 7.68 -12.55 3.12
C SER A 83 7.63 -11.42 4.14
N SER A 84 8.41 -10.37 3.89
CA SER A 84 8.47 -9.17 4.72
C SER A 84 8.72 -7.98 3.82
N ILE A 85 7.63 -7.29 3.46
CA ILE A 85 7.61 -6.10 2.63
C ILE A 85 7.37 -4.90 3.54
N CYS A 86 8.31 -3.97 3.56
CA CYS A 86 8.16 -2.71 4.27
C CYS A 86 7.14 -1.80 3.57
N SER A 87 6.48 -0.92 4.33
CA SER A 87 5.58 0.08 3.73
C SER A 87 6.37 1.23 3.13
N PHE A 88 5.83 1.82 2.07
CA PHE A 88 6.32 3.00 1.40
C PHE A 88 5.24 4.08 1.35
N ASN A 89 5.66 5.33 1.15
CA ASN A 89 4.74 6.44 1.01
C ASN A 89 3.94 6.32 -0.30
N LEU A 90 2.61 6.49 -0.23
CA LEU A 90 1.71 6.36 -1.37
C LEU A 90 2.08 7.30 -2.53
N GLU A 91 2.38 8.56 -2.21
CA GLU A 91 2.72 9.55 -3.24
C GLU A 91 4.03 9.19 -3.94
N GLU A 92 5.05 8.79 -3.17
CA GLU A 92 6.34 8.36 -3.69
C GLU A 92 6.21 7.13 -4.60
N VAL A 93 5.43 6.12 -4.19
CA VAL A 93 5.17 4.91 -4.98
C VAL A 93 4.46 5.27 -6.29
N CYS A 94 3.39 6.08 -6.23
CA CYS A 94 2.66 6.48 -7.43
C CYS A 94 3.53 7.31 -8.39
N ARG A 95 4.33 8.27 -7.89
CA ARG A 95 5.26 9.07 -8.71
C ARG A 95 6.32 8.20 -9.38
N THR A 96 6.89 7.26 -8.64
CA THR A 96 7.87 6.30 -9.16
C THR A 96 7.28 5.44 -10.27
N THR A 97 6.04 4.98 -10.07
CA THR A 97 5.31 4.18 -11.06
C THR A 97 5.02 5.00 -12.32
N ILE A 98 4.60 6.26 -12.18
CA ILE A 98 4.44 7.18 -13.31
C ILE A 98 5.77 7.38 -14.05
N GLY A 99 6.88 7.50 -13.33
CA GLY A 99 8.23 7.56 -13.90
C GLY A 99 8.54 6.33 -14.77
N LEU A 100 8.35 5.13 -14.21
CA LEU A 100 8.58 3.86 -14.91
C LEU A 100 7.65 3.64 -16.12
N LEU A 101 6.40 4.10 -16.04
CA LEU A 101 5.47 4.03 -17.17
C LEU A 101 5.93 4.90 -18.35
N LYS A 102 6.54 6.05 -18.07
CA LYS A 102 7.09 6.99 -19.07
C LYS A 102 8.45 6.51 -19.60
N ASP A 103 9.31 6.03 -18.71
CA ASP A 103 10.66 5.57 -19.02
C ASP A 103 10.99 4.30 -18.20
N PRO A 104 11.17 3.13 -18.85
CA PRO A 104 11.51 1.89 -18.15
C PRO A 104 12.81 1.95 -17.33
N ASP A 105 13.74 2.85 -17.68
CA ASP A 105 15.03 3.03 -17.02
C ASP A 105 15.01 4.15 -15.97
N PHE A 106 13.83 4.71 -15.67
CA PHE A 106 13.65 5.77 -14.69
C PHE A 106 14.33 5.47 -13.34
N ASP A 107 15.04 6.46 -12.78
CA ASP A 107 15.72 6.32 -11.50
C ASP A 107 14.71 6.30 -10.34
N ILE A 108 14.51 5.13 -9.74
CA ILE A 108 13.55 4.90 -8.65
C ILE A 108 13.90 5.74 -7.41
N LEU A 109 15.17 5.96 -7.12
CA LEU A 109 15.60 6.69 -5.92
C LEU A 109 15.26 8.18 -6.00
N SER A 110 15.05 8.72 -7.20
CA SER A 110 14.69 10.12 -7.39
C SER A 110 13.33 10.47 -6.80
N THR A 111 12.44 9.48 -6.66
CA THR A 111 11.07 9.68 -6.15
C THR A 111 10.72 8.79 -4.96
N LEU A 112 11.25 7.57 -4.88
CA LEU A 112 11.07 6.65 -3.76
C LEU A 112 12.30 6.67 -2.87
N LEU A 113 12.28 7.52 -1.84
CA LEU A 113 13.51 7.81 -1.09
C LEU A 113 13.92 6.63 -0.19
N ALA A 114 13.00 6.21 0.67
CA ALA A 114 13.18 5.14 1.63
C ALA A 114 11.79 4.58 1.99
N PRO A 115 11.69 3.47 2.74
CA PRO A 115 10.42 3.06 3.32
C PRO A 115 9.78 4.17 4.16
N ASP A 116 8.47 4.10 4.33
CA ASP A 116 7.73 4.97 5.22
C ASP A 116 6.86 4.13 6.15
N PHE A 117 7.31 3.96 7.39
CA PHE A 117 6.64 3.15 8.39
C PHE A 117 5.50 3.91 9.06
N ILE A 118 4.41 3.18 9.35
CA ILE A 118 3.15 3.74 9.85
C ILE A 118 3.33 4.51 11.17
N GLY A 119 4.19 4.00 12.06
CA GLY A 119 4.50 4.59 13.37
C GLY A 119 5.45 5.79 13.34
N GLY A 120 6.02 6.12 12.18
CA GLY A 120 6.93 7.25 12.00
C GLY A 120 8.22 7.13 12.82
N ALA A 121 9.19 6.35 12.34
CA ALA A 121 10.51 6.18 12.95
C ALA A 121 11.59 7.03 12.24
N GLN A 122 12.80 7.06 12.79
CA GLN A 122 13.98 7.52 12.06
C GLN A 122 14.56 6.34 11.29
N ILE A 123 14.73 6.49 9.98
CA ILE A 123 15.37 5.50 9.11
C ILE A 123 16.82 5.92 8.94
N ILE A 124 17.73 5.00 9.27
CA ILE A 124 19.15 5.19 9.02
C ILE A 124 19.38 4.84 7.55
N TYR A 125 19.56 5.88 6.75
CA TYR A 125 19.67 5.79 5.31
C TYR A 125 21.11 5.52 4.91
N ASP A 126 21.29 4.35 4.30
CA ASP A 126 22.46 3.97 3.53
C ASP A 126 22.01 3.73 2.09
N ARG A 127 22.55 4.53 1.18
CA ARG A 127 22.18 4.48 -0.24
C ARG A 127 22.44 3.10 -0.85
N GLN A 128 23.56 2.46 -0.53
CA GLN A 128 23.92 1.17 -1.12
C GLN A 128 22.97 0.07 -0.65
N VAL A 129 22.58 0.12 0.63
CA VAL A 129 21.60 -0.82 1.21
C VAL A 129 20.24 -0.66 0.55
N ILE A 130 19.75 0.58 0.43
CA ILE A 130 18.45 0.86 -0.21
C ILE A 130 18.46 0.47 -1.69
N GLU A 131 19.52 0.80 -2.43
CA GLU A 131 19.69 0.37 -3.83
C GLU A 131 19.64 -1.15 -3.97
N ASN A 132 20.34 -1.88 -3.09
CA ASN A 132 20.35 -3.33 -3.14
C ASN A 132 18.96 -3.93 -2.82
N ILE A 133 18.23 -3.37 -1.86
CA ILE A 133 16.85 -3.79 -1.55
C ILE A 133 15.93 -3.51 -2.74
N TYR A 134 16.02 -2.34 -3.35
CA TYR A 134 15.17 -1.99 -4.49
C TYR A 134 15.46 -2.83 -5.73
N ARG A 135 16.71 -3.30 -5.88
CA ARG A 135 17.11 -4.19 -6.98
C ARG A 135 16.74 -5.66 -6.72
N THR A 136 16.93 -6.16 -5.50
CA THR A 136 16.87 -7.61 -5.21
C THR A 136 15.67 -8.04 -4.37
N GLY A 137 14.98 -7.09 -3.73
CA GLY A 137 13.92 -7.36 -2.76
C GLY A 137 14.42 -7.88 -1.42
N ARG A 138 15.75 -7.99 -1.22
CA ARG A 138 16.37 -8.52 0.00
C ARG A 138 17.31 -7.51 0.64
N GLY A 139 17.27 -7.45 1.97
CA GLY A 139 18.22 -6.68 2.76
C GLY A 139 17.67 -6.37 4.13
N SER A 140 18.27 -5.40 4.80
CA SER A 140 17.81 -4.98 6.11
C SER A 140 17.95 -3.47 6.26
N ILE A 141 16.97 -2.86 6.93
CA ILE A 141 16.88 -1.41 7.09
C ILE A 141 16.92 -1.10 8.57
N ARG A 142 17.96 -0.38 8.98
CA ARG A 142 18.08 0.09 10.35
C ARG A 142 17.11 1.25 10.61
N MET A 143 16.43 1.17 11.73
CA MET A 143 15.47 2.18 12.16
C MET A 143 15.57 2.40 13.66
N ARG A 144 15.34 3.64 14.10
CA ARG A 144 15.37 3.99 15.51
C ARG A 144 14.20 4.90 15.91
N GLY A 145 13.84 4.85 17.18
CA GLY A 145 12.78 5.68 17.76
C GLY A 145 13.13 7.16 17.78
N ARG A 146 12.13 8.03 17.63
CA ARG A 146 12.30 9.48 17.80
C ARG A 146 12.20 9.86 19.26
N TYR A 147 13.02 10.81 19.68
CA TYR A 147 12.95 11.37 21.02
C TYR A 147 12.98 12.89 21.01
N THR A 148 12.47 13.48 22.08
CA THR A 148 12.65 14.90 22.42
C THR A 148 13.13 15.01 23.87
N TYR A 149 14.00 15.96 24.16
CA TYR A 149 14.48 16.22 25.51
C TYR A 149 13.79 17.45 26.10
N ASP A 150 13.11 17.29 27.23
CA ASP A 150 12.57 18.40 28.01
C ASP A 150 13.59 18.82 29.09
N LYS A 151 14.17 20.00 28.90
CA LYS A 151 15.16 20.60 29.82
C LYS A 151 14.56 21.00 31.18
N TYR A 152 13.28 21.37 31.22
CA TYR A 152 12.63 21.84 32.44
C TYR A 152 12.24 20.67 33.34
N ALA A 153 11.67 19.61 32.74
CA ALA A 153 11.34 18.37 33.44
C ALA A 153 12.53 17.43 33.63
N ASN A 154 13.62 17.65 32.89
CA ASN A 154 14.81 16.79 32.85
C ASN A 154 14.47 15.33 32.49
N CYS A 155 13.65 15.16 31.45
CA CYS A 155 13.21 13.86 30.94
C CYS A 155 13.39 13.76 29.42
N ILE A 156 13.49 12.53 28.94
CA ILE A 156 13.48 12.19 27.52
C ILE A 156 12.13 11.58 27.18
N ASP A 157 11.45 12.15 26.21
CA ASP A 157 10.18 11.64 25.70
C ASP A 157 10.43 10.92 24.38
N ILE A 158 10.23 9.60 24.36
CA ILE A 158 10.23 8.80 23.14
C ILE A 158 8.86 8.94 22.47
N LEU A 159 8.84 9.48 21.25
CA LEU A 159 7.63 9.82 20.50
C LEU A 159 7.31 8.79 19.40
N SER A 160 8.25 7.91 19.08
CA SER A 160 8.01 6.78 18.18
C SER A 160 9.03 5.67 18.40
N ILE A 161 8.70 4.46 17.96
CA ILE A 161 9.53 3.27 18.10
C ILE A 161 9.66 2.54 16.76
N PRO A 162 10.68 1.68 16.58
CA PRO A 162 10.74 0.75 15.46
C PRO A 162 9.46 -0.11 15.34
N GLN A 163 9.02 -0.40 14.11
CA GLN A 163 7.82 -1.24 13.90
C GLN A 163 8.05 -2.71 14.28
N THR A 164 9.30 -3.11 14.51
CA THR A 164 9.70 -4.45 14.91
C THR A 164 9.52 -4.73 16.41
N THR A 165 9.21 -3.71 17.23
CA THR A 165 9.12 -3.82 18.69
C THR A 165 7.85 -3.19 19.24
N THR A 166 7.60 -3.39 20.54
CA THR A 166 6.52 -2.75 21.30
C THR A 166 7.07 -1.87 22.43
N CYS A 167 6.22 -0.98 22.97
CA CYS A 167 6.56 -0.13 24.11
C CYS A 167 7.00 -0.97 25.31
N GLU A 168 6.26 -2.05 25.60
CA GLU A 168 6.52 -2.90 26.76
C GLU A 168 7.89 -3.57 26.65
N ALA A 169 8.25 -4.08 25.47
CA ALA A 169 9.55 -4.72 25.24
C ALA A 169 10.73 -3.74 25.45
N ILE A 170 10.57 -2.47 25.05
CA ILE A 170 11.55 -1.42 25.30
C ILE A 170 11.66 -1.15 26.80
N ILE A 171 10.54 -0.92 27.48
CA ILE A 171 10.50 -0.59 28.91
C ILE A 171 11.10 -1.72 29.75
N GLU A 172 10.71 -2.98 29.50
CA GLU A 172 11.26 -4.16 30.16
C GLU A 172 12.78 -4.24 30.00
N LYS A 173 13.28 -4.02 28.77
CA LYS A 173 14.72 -4.04 28.51
C LYS A 173 15.47 -2.93 29.24
N VAL A 174 14.91 -1.71 29.26
CA VAL A 174 15.52 -0.58 29.99
C VAL A 174 15.58 -0.88 31.48
N ILE A 175 14.49 -1.37 32.08
CA ILE A 175 14.43 -1.73 33.50
C ILE A 175 15.49 -2.79 33.84
N ASP A 176 15.65 -3.80 32.98
CA ASP A 176 16.65 -4.84 33.17
C ASP A 176 18.09 -4.30 33.11
N LEU A 177 18.38 -3.37 32.19
CA LEU A 177 19.68 -2.71 32.10
C LEU A 177 19.98 -1.85 33.33
N VAL A 178 18.97 -1.20 33.90
CA VAL A 178 19.09 -0.43 35.15
C VAL A 178 19.34 -1.36 36.34
N LYS A 179 18.59 -2.47 36.47
CA LYS A 179 18.77 -3.48 37.53
C LYS A 179 20.16 -4.13 37.48
N GLN A 180 20.69 -4.36 36.27
CA GLN A 180 22.04 -4.89 36.07
C GLN A 180 23.15 -3.84 36.33
N GLY A 181 22.78 -2.57 36.58
CA GLY A 181 23.73 -1.49 36.81
C GLY A 181 24.50 -1.07 35.55
N LYS A 182 24.06 -1.49 34.36
CA LYS A 182 24.65 -1.13 33.06
C LYS A 182 24.25 0.28 32.63
N ILE A 183 23.02 0.70 32.95
CA ILE A 183 22.54 2.08 32.80
C ILE A 183 22.23 2.62 34.19
N ARG A 184 22.99 3.61 34.64
CA ARG A 184 22.85 4.24 35.96
C ARG A 184 22.25 5.62 35.90
N GLU A 185 22.13 6.19 34.71
CA GLU A 185 21.75 7.56 34.40
C GLU A 185 20.23 7.78 34.47
N ILE A 186 19.44 6.71 34.46
CA ILE A 186 17.97 6.73 34.50
C ILE A 186 17.46 6.71 35.94
N SER A 187 16.52 7.59 36.25
CA SER A 187 15.81 7.66 37.54
C SER A 187 14.54 6.82 37.53
N ASP A 188 13.70 6.99 36.51
CA ASP A 188 12.40 6.34 36.36
C ASP A 188 12.03 6.22 34.87
N ILE A 189 11.12 5.31 34.54
CA ILE A 189 10.57 5.15 33.18
C ILE A 189 9.06 4.92 33.26
N ARG A 190 8.30 5.67 32.46
CA ARG A 190 6.82 5.63 32.44
C ARG A 190 6.30 5.47 31.02
N ASP A 191 5.27 4.64 30.86
CA ASP A 191 4.46 4.61 29.66
C ASP A 191 3.30 5.61 29.80
N GLU A 192 3.34 6.67 29.00
CA GLU A 192 2.30 7.70 28.90
C GLU A 192 1.52 7.57 27.59
N THR A 193 1.56 6.41 26.95
CA THR A 193 0.86 6.13 25.70
C THR A 193 -0.65 6.21 25.88
N GLY A 194 -1.31 7.01 25.04
CA GLY A 194 -2.73 7.30 25.18
C GLY A 194 -3.43 7.59 23.85
N ILE A 195 -4.46 8.43 23.90
CA ILE A 195 -5.21 8.87 22.71
C ILE A 195 -4.33 9.71 21.80
N ASP A 196 -3.46 10.53 22.38
CA ASP A 196 -2.57 11.47 21.66
C ASP A 196 -1.40 10.78 20.94
N GLY A 197 -1.19 9.48 21.21
CA GLY A 197 -0.17 8.66 20.56
C GLY A 197 0.75 7.96 21.55
N LEU A 198 1.82 7.40 21.00
CA LEU A 198 2.89 6.74 21.75
C LEU A 198 3.73 7.80 22.49
N LYS A 199 3.93 7.59 23.79
CA LYS A 199 4.84 8.40 24.59
C LYS A 199 5.46 7.57 25.71
N ILE A 200 6.77 7.38 25.68
CA ILE A 200 7.52 6.76 26.79
C ILE A 200 8.42 7.84 27.39
N THR A 201 8.20 8.16 28.66
CA THR A 201 8.95 9.18 29.39
C THR A 201 10.05 8.53 30.22
N ILE A 202 11.30 8.98 30.03
CA ILE A 202 12.47 8.52 30.78
C ILE A 202 13.00 9.68 31.61
N ASP A 203 12.88 9.59 32.93
CA ASP A 203 13.42 10.61 33.83
C ASP A 203 14.92 10.42 34.04
N LEU A 204 15.67 11.52 33.93
CA LEU A 204 17.12 11.49 34.03
C LEU A 204 17.60 11.81 35.45
N LYS A 205 18.72 11.22 35.86
CA LYS A 205 19.45 11.69 37.05
C LYS A 205 20.09 13.04 36.77
N ARG A 206 20.37 13.80 37.83
CA ARG A 206 21.04 15.10 37.73
C ARG A 206 22.38 14.96 37.01
N GLN A 207 22.71 15.94 36.15
CA GLN A 207 23.95 15.99 35.37
C GLN A 207 24.12 14.89 34.30
N THR A 208 23.05 14.18 33.94
CA THR A 208 23.07 13.25 32.81
C THR A 208 23.11 14.01 31.49
N ASN A 209 23.98 13.58 30.56
CA ASN A 209 23.92 14.05 29.17
C ASN A 209 22.85 13.23 28.41
N PRO A 210 21.75 13.85 27.94
CA PRO A 210 20.64 13.14 27.30
C PRO A 210 21.04 12.44 25.99
N ASP A 211 21.90 13.08 25.19
CA ASP A 211 22.28 12.54 23.88
C ASP A 211 23.17 11.30 24.04
N LYS A 212 24.10 11.32 25.00
CA LYS A 212 24.93 10.14 25.33
C LYS A 212 24.11 8.97 25.86
N LEU A 213 23.13 9.26 26.72
CA LEU A 213 22.21 8.23 27.20
C LEU A 213 21.41 7.63 26.04
N MET A 214 20.93 8.45 25.10
CA MET A 214 20.21 7.94 23.94
C MET A 214 21.06 7.03 23.05
N GLN A 215 22.33 7.37 22.80
CA GLN A 215 23.24 6.49 22.04
C GLN A 215 23.39 5.12 22.71
N LYS A 216 23.54 5.11 24.05
CA LYS A 216 23.60 3.88 24.83
C LYS A 216 22.30 3.08 24.76
N LEU A 217 21.15 3.77 24.84
CA LEU A 217 19.83 3.14 24.73
C LEU A 217 19.61 2.53 23.34
N TYR A 218 19.98 3.22 22.26
CA TYR A 218 19.90 2.68 20.91
C TYR A 218 20.73 1.40 20.75
N LYS A 219 21.96 1.37 21.26
CA LYS A 219 22.83 0.18 21.16
C LYS A 219 22.38 -1.01 22.01
N MET A 220 21.72 -0.76 23.14
CA MET A 220 21.44 -1.79 24.15
C MET A 220 19.97 -2.23 24.22
N THR A 221 19.07 -1.55 23.51
CA THR A 221 17.63 -1.79 23.54
C THR A 221 17.03 -1.83 22.14
N PRO A 222 15.82 -2.41 21.95
CA PRO A 222 15.11 -2.37 20.68
C PRO A 222 14.66 -0.97 20.22
N LEU A 223 15.06 0.11 20.90
CA LEU A 223 14.83 1.49 20.44
C LEU A 223 15.54 1.77 19.11
N GLU A 224 16.64 1.06 18.81
CA GLU A 224 17.18 0.92 17.47
C GLU A 224 17.14 -0.56 17.10
N ASP A 225 16.59 -0.87 15.93
CA ASP A 225 16.46 -2.24 15.44
C ASP A 225 16.49 -2.27 13.91
N SER A 226 16.59 -3.48 13.35
CA SER A 226 16.71 -3.70 11.91
C SER A 226 15.49 -4.42 11.36
N PHE A 227 14.75 -3.76 10.46
CA PHE A 227 13.67 -4.40 9.72
C PHE A 227 14.27 -5.28 8.61
N SER A 228 13.92 -6.57 8.60
CA SER A 228 14.35 -7.50 7.54
C SER A 228 13.42 -7.41 6.33
N CYS A 229 13.98 -7.08 5.17
CA CYS A 229 13.26 -7.01 3.89
C CYS A 229 13.44 -8.32 3.11
N ASN A 230 12.33 -8.94 2.75
CA ASN A 230 12.28 -10.09 1.85
C ASN A 230 10.98 -10.02 1.04
N PHE A 231 11.05 -9.44 -0.16
CA PHE A 231 9.88 -9.14 -0.99
C PHE A 231 9.45 -10.36 -1.81
N ASN A 232 9.01 -11.39 -1.10
CA ASN A 232 8.52 -12.62 -1.69
C ASN A 232 7.02 -12.50 -1.98
N VAL A 233 6.64 -12.59 -3.25
CA VAL A 233 5.26 -12.45 -3.73
C VAL A 233 4.90 -13.59 -4.68
N LEU A 234 3.60 -13.82 -4.90
CA LEU A 234 3.12 -14.79 -5.87
C LEU A 234 2.91 -14.10 -7.22
N ILE A 235 3.62 -14.54 -8.25
CA ILE A 235 3.38 -14.14 -9.64
C ILE A 235 2.84 -15.36 -10.37
N ALA A 236 1.59 -15.27 -10.84
CA ALA A 236 0.87 -16.39 -11.47
C ALA A 236 0.93 -17.69 -10.63
N GLY A 237 0.72 -17.55 -9.32
CA GLY A 237 0.73 -18.68 -8.36
C GLY A 237 2.13 -19.18 -7.97
N THR A 238 3.21 -18.65 -8.55
CA THR A 238 4.58 -19.07 -8.23
C THR A 238 5.27 -18.05 -7.32
N PRO A 239 5.87 -18.46 -6.19
CA PRO A 239 6.60 -17.56 -5.31
C PRO A 239 7.89 -17.07 -5.97
N LYS A 240 8.08 -15.74 -5.98
CA LYS A 240 9.26 -15.07 -6.51
C LYS A 240 9.67 -13.94 -5.57
N VAL A 241 10.98 -13.78 -5.38
CA VAL A 241 11.54 -12.62 -4.70
C VAL A 241 11.89 -11.57 -5.74
N LEU A 242 11.29 -10.39 -5.62
CA LEU A 242 11.38 -9.33 -6.62
C LEU A 242 11.86 -8.01 -5.99
N GLY A 243 12.65 -7.25 -6.75
CA GLY A 243 12.95 -5.86 -6.41
C GLY A 243 11.74 -4.93 -6.57
N VAL A 244 11.86 -3.70 -6.09
CA VAL A 244 10.84 -2.65 -6.26
C VAL A 244 10.55 -2.40 -7.74
N ARG A 245 11.60 -2.34 -8.59
CA ARG A 245 11.43 -2.13 -10.04
C ARG A 245 10.57 -3.22 -10.67
N GLU A 246 10.90 -4.46 -10.37
CA GLU A 246 10.19 -5.63 -10.91
C GLU A 246 8.75 -5.68 -10.40
N LEU A 247 8.51 -5.42 -9.11
CA LEU A 247 7.17 -5.32 -8.55
C LEU A 247 6.30 -4.26 -9.24
N LEU A 248 6.85 -3.07 -9.48
CA LEU A 248 6.15 -2.00 -10.18
C LEU A 248 5.89 -2.32 -11.65
N ASN A 249 6.80 -3.05 -12.30
CA ASN A 249 6.62 -3.52 -13.68
C ASN A 249 5.53 -4.59 -13.78
N GLU A 250 5.53 -5.58 -12.88
CA GLU A 250 4.48 -6.60 -12.80
C GLU A 250 3.12 -5.98 -12.49
N TRP A 251 3.06 -5.05 -11.54
CA TRP A 251 1.83 -4.29 -11.27
C TRP A 251 1.38 -3.47 -12.49
N SER A 252 2.31 -2.83 -13.20
CA SER A 252 1.99 -2.05 -14.41
C SER A 252 1.44 -2.94 -15.52
N ALA A 253 2.00 -4.14 -15.71
CA ALA A 253 1.50 -5.11 -16.69
C ALA A 253 0.08 -5.58 -16.32
N PHE A 254 -0.13 -5.93 -15.05
CA PHE A 254 -1.46 -6.27 -14.53
C PHE A 254 -2.47 -5.14 -14.75
N ARG A 255 -2.12 -3.90 -14.40
CA ARG A 255 -3.02 -2.74 -14.54
C ARG A 255 -3.31 -2.43 -16.01
N MET A 256 -2.33 -2.56 -16.90
CA MET A 256 -2.55 -2.42 -18.34
C MET A 256 -3.59 -3.43 -18.85
N GLU A 257 -3.57 -4.65 -18.36
CA GLU A 257 -4.55 -5.67 -18.73
C GLU A 257 -5.95 -5.34 -18.18
N CYS A 258 -6.06 -4.93 -16.92
CA CYS A 258 -7.34 -4.49 -16.35
C CYS A 258 -7.95 -3.33 -17.16
N VAL A 259 -7.13 -2.34 -17.56
CA VAL A 259 -7.61 -1.21 -18.37
C VAL A 259 -8.05 -1.68 -19.75
N LYS A 260 -7.33 -2.61 -20.39
CA LYS A 260 -7.75 -3.19 -21.68
C LYS A 260 -9.09 -3.91 -21.56
N ARG A 261 -9.24 -4.80 -20.58
CA ARG A 261 -10.49 -5.55 -20.35
C ARG A 261 -11.67 -4.60 -20.09
N ARG A 262 -11.49 -3.61 -19.22
CA ARG A 262 -12.49 -2.55 -18.98
C ARG A 262 -12.88 -1.81 -20.25
N THR A 263 -11.89 -1.38 -21.04
CA THR A 263 -12.11 -0.65 -22.29
C THR A 263 -12.81 -1.54 -23.33
N TYR A 264 -12.47 -2.83 -23.39
CA TYR A 264 -13.13 -3.79 -24.27
C TYR A 264 -14.59 -4.04 -23.85
N PHE A 265 -14.86 -4.17 -22.55
CA PHE A 265 -16.22 -4.28 -22.02
C PHE A 265 -17.08 -3.05 -22.38
N ASP A 266 -16.54 -1.85 -22.14
CA ASP A 266 -17.24 -0.61 -22.48
C ASP A 266 -17.44 -0.45 -24.00
N LEU A 267 -16.47 -0.91 -24.81
CA LEU A 267 -16.56 -0.93 -26.27
C LEU A 267 -17.69 -1.85 -26.75
N HIS A 268 -17.71 -3.12 -26.31
CA HIS A 268 -18.71 -4.09 -26.71
C HIS A 268 -20.12 -3.59 -26.36
N LYS A 269 -20.31 -3.09 -25.14
CA LYS A 269 -21.60 -2.53 -24.70
C LYS A 269 -22.07 -1.35 -25.56
N LYS A 270 -21.13 -0.51 -26.03
CA LYS A 270 -21.45 0.59 -26.95
C LYS A 270 -21.72 0.11 -28.36
N GLN A 271 -20.99 -0.90 -28.85
CA GLN A 271 -21.22 -1.52 -30.15
C GLN A 271 -22.59 -2.20 -30.20
N ASP A 272 -22.97 -2.95 -29.17
CA ASP A 272 -24.31 -3.55 -29.05
C ASP A 272 -25.39 -2.47 -29.10
N ARG A 273 -25.21 -1.37 -28.35
CA ARG A 273 -26.16 -0.26 -28.37
C ARG A 273 -26.23 0.43 -29.72
N LEU A 274 -25.08 0.67 -30.37
CA LEU A 274 -25.03 1.28 -31.70
C LEU A 274 -25.74 0.38 -32.73
N HIS A 275 -25.54 -0.94 -32.62
CA HIS A 275 -26.19 -1.94 -33.46
C HIS A 275 -27.72 -1.83 -33.38
N LEU A 276 -28.28 -1.81 -32.17
CA LEU A 276 -29.72 -1.60 -31.95
C LEU A 276 -30.22 -0.28 -32.55
N LEU A 277 -29.47 0.81 -32.33
CA LEU A 277 -29.87 2.12 -32.83
C LEU A 277 -29.79 2.25 -34.35
N ARG A 278 -28.89 1.51 -35.03
CA ARG A 278 -28.86 1.46 -36.50
C ARG A 278 -30.09 0.75 -37.09
N GLY A 279 -30.56 -0.30 -36.43
CA GLY A 279 -31.84 -0.95 -36.79
C GLY A 279 -33.01 0.03 -36.66
N LEU A 280 -33.04 0.77 -35.56
CA LEU A 280 -34.02 1.83 -35.33
C LEU A 280 -33.93 2.95 -36.38
N GLU A 281 -32.74 3.43 -36.70
CA GLU A 281 -32.53 4.49 -37.71
C GLU A 281 -33.11 4.09 -39.08
N LYS A 282 -32.86 2.85 -39.53
CA LYS A 282 -33.45 2.34 -40.78
C LYS A 282 -34.97 2.37 -40.78
N ILE A 283 -35.60 2.08 -39.64
CA ILE A 283 -37.06 2.08 -39.52
C ILE A 283 -37.62 3.50 -39.38
N LEU A 284 -36.91 4.40 -38.71
CA LEU A 284 -37.32 5.82 -38.62
C LEU A 284 -37.28 6.55 -39.96
N LEU A 285 -36.47 6.09 -40.92
CA LEU A 285 -36.46 6.61 -42.28
C LEU A 285 -37.74 6.26 -43.08
N ASP A 286 -38.40 5.14 -42.76
CA ASP A 286 -39.62 4.67 -43.43
C ASP A 286 -40.58 4.00 -42.44
N ILE A 287 -41.12 4.81 -41.52
CA ILE A 287 -42.02 4.35 -40.46
C ILE A 287 -43.31 3.78 -41.04
N ASP A 288 -43.82 4.36 -42.12
CA ASP A 288 -45.06 3.91 -42.76
C ASP A 288 -44.91 2.48 -43.31
N LYS A 289 -43.75 2.14 -43.91
CA LYS A 289 -43.44 0.77 -44.32
C LYS A 289 -43.40 -0.19 -43.14
N ALA A 290 -42.78 0.20 -42.02
CA ALA A 290 -42.72 -0.65 -40.83
C ALA A 290 -44.11 -0.91 -40.25
N ILE A 291 -44.94 0.13 -40.11
CA ILE A 291 -46.34 0.00 -39.67
C ILE A 291 -47.13 -0.89 -40.63
N ARG A 292 -46.92 -0.74 -41.94
CA ARG A 292 -47.59 -1.56 -42.96
C ARG A 292 -47.22 -3.04 -42.82
N ILE A 293 -45.94 -3.36 -42.63
CA ILE A 293 -45.48 -4.74 -42.42
C ILE A 293 -46.13 -5.33 -41.16
N ILE A 294 -46.06 -4.61 -40.04
CA ILE A 294 -46.64 -5.06 -38.77
C ILE A 294 -48.16 -5.26 -38.90
N ARG A 295 -48.87 -4.32 -39.54
CA ARG A 295 -50.33 -4.34 -39.67
C ARG A 295 -50.86 -5.45 -40.60
N HIS A 296 -50.07 -5.88 -41.57
CA HIS A 296 -50.44 -6.95 -42.51
C HIS A 296 -49.87 -8.33 -42.13
N THR A 297 -49.12 -8.43 -41.04
CA THR A 297 -48.64 -9.70 -40.52
C THR A 297 -49.77 -10.41 -39.77
N GLU A 298 -50.08 -11.65 -40.14
CA GLU A 298 -51.21 -12.42 -39.57
C GLU A 298 -50.88 -13.09 -38.22
N GLU A 299 -49.62 -13.48 -38.02
CA GLU A 299 -49.15 -14.15 -36.79
C GLU A 299 -48.05 -13.34 -36.10
N GLU A 300 -48.11 -13.24 -34.77
CA GLU A 300 -47.11 -12.51 -33.96
C GLU A 300 -45.68 -13.05 -34.17
N SER A 301 -45.54 -14.37 -34.29
CA SER A 301 -44.28 -15.07 -34.59
C SER A 301 -43.63 -14.63 -35.90
N LEU A 302 -44.40 -14.07 -36.85
CA LEU A 302 -43.91 -13.64 -38.15
C LEU A 302 -43.52 -12.15 -38.18
N VAL A 303 -43.80 -11.37 -37.14
CA VAL A 303 -43.52 -9.92 -37.11
C VAL A 303 -42.01 -9.68 -37.26
N VAL A 304 -41.20 -10.40 -36.49
CA VAL A 304 -39.74 -10.27 -36.48
C VAL A 304 -39.14 -10.73 -37.83
N PRO A 305 -39.43 -11.93 -38.35
CA PRO A 305 -39.00 -12.33 -39.70
C PRO A 305 -39.36 -11.32 -40.81
N ASN A 306 -40.58 -10.79 -40.78
CA ASN A 306 -41.04 -9.84 -41.80
C ASN A 306 -40.33 -8.48 -41.70
N LEU A 307 -40.02 -8.02 -40.47
CA LEU A 307 -39.22 -6.80 -40.27
C LEU A 307 -37.77 -6.99 -40.71
N MET A 308 -37.18 -8.16 -40.45
CA MET A 308 -35.84 -8.51 -40.92
C MET A 308 -35.76 -8.45 -42.44
N GLU A 309 -36.68 -9.11 -43.15
CA GLU A 309 -36.72 -9.09 -44.62
C GLU A 309 -37.03 -7.70 -45.17
N GLY A 310 -37.94 -6.97 -44.51
CA GLY A 310 -38.39 -5.66 -44.95
C GLY A 310 -37.35 -4.54 -44.85
N PHE A 311 -36.43 -4.61 -43.88
CA PHE A 311 -35.44 -3.56 -43.59
C PHE A 311 -33.99 -4.03 -43.69
N ASP A 312 -33.75 -5.29 -44.05
CA ASP A 312 -32.41 -5.90 -44.08
C ASP A 312 -31.69 -5.69 -42.74
N ILE A 313 -32.37 -6.07 -41.67
CA ILE A 313 -31.89 -6.01 -40.28
C ILE A 313 -31.86 -7.40 -39.68
N ASP A 314 -31.03 -7.61 -38.67
CA ASP A 314 -30.98 -8.89 -37.98
C ASP A 314 -32.09 -9.07 -36.95
N GLU A 315 -32.17 -10.28 -36.39
CA GLU A 315 -33.19 -10.67 -35.42
C GLU A 315 -33.16 -9.77 -34.17
N ILE A 316 -31.96 -9.44 -33.66
CA ILE A 316 -31.79 -8.62 -32.47
C ILE A 316 -32.30 -7.20 -32.71
N GLN A 317 -31.98 -6.61 -33.87
CA GLN A 317 -32.49 -5.31 -34.28
C GLN A 317 -34.00 -5.33 -34.50
N ALA A 318 -34.53 -6.36 -35.16
CA ALA A 318 -35.95 -6.49 -35.45
C ALA A 318 -36.78 -6.62 -34.16
N GLU A 319 -36.33 -7.44 -33.20
CA GLU A 319 -36.94 -7.59 -31.88
C GLU A 319 -36.98 -6.24 -31.14
N TYR A 320 -35.83 -5.55 -31.07
CA TYR A 320 -35.72 -4.24 -30.43
C TYR A 320 -36.67 -3.22 -31.03
N VAL A 321 -36.87 -3.23 -32.35
CA VAL A 321 -37.76 -2.29 -33.01
C VAL A 321 -39.24 -2.70 -32.87
N ALA A 322 -39.56 -3.99 -32.85
CA ALA A 322 -40.91 -4.47 -32.61
C ALA A 322 -41.44 -4.03 -31.24
N GLU A 323 -40.58 -3.91 -30.23
CA GLU A 323 -40.93 -3.45 -28.87
C GLU A 323 -41.10 -1.92 -28.73
N ILE A 324 -40.94 -1.15 -29.80
CA ILE A 324 -41.01 0.30 -29.72
C ILE A 324 -42.44 0.79 -29.44
N LYS A 325 -42.54 1.66 -28.44
CA LYS A 325 -43.81 2.32 -28.07
C LYS A 325 -44.15 3.41 -29.08
N LEU A 326 -45.42 3.53 -29.45
CA LEU A 326 -45.92 4.57 -30.36
C LEU A 326 -45.47 6.00 -30.00
N ARG A 327 -45.34 6.31 -28.69
CA ARG A 327 -44.86 7.62 -28.22
C ARG A 327 -43.42 7.94 -28.66
N HIS A 328 -42.62 6.93 -28.99
CA HIS A 328 -41.24 7.05 -29.45
C HIS A 328 -41.15 7.35 -30.95
N LEU A 329 -42.26 7.48 -31.67
CA LEU A 329 -42.29 7.91 -33.08
C LEU A 329 -42.32 9.44 -33.24
N ASN A 330 -42.14 10.19 -32.15
CA ASN A 330 -42.15 11.65 -32.19
C ASN A 330 -40.80 12.23 -32.66
N ARG A 331 -40.83 13.46 -33.19
CA ARG A 331 -39.63 14.13 -33.74
C ARG A 331 -38.49 14.31 -32.73
N GLU A 332 -38.81 14.58 -31.47
CA GLU A 332 -37.81 14.77 -30.41
C GLU A 332 -37.02 13.48 -30.17
N TYR A 333 -37.72 12.35 -30.09
CA TYR A 333 -37.13 11.02 -29.92
C TYR A 333 -36.18 10.69 -31.09
N ILE A 334 -36.62 10.93 -32.33
CA ILE A 334 -35.80 10.70 -33.53
C ILE A 334 -34.52 11.52 -33.47
N LEU A 335 -34.62 12.84 -33.27
CA LEU A 335 -33.45 13.73 -33.22
C LEU A 335 -32.46 13.34 -32.12
N LYS A 336 -32.98 12.95 -30.95
CA LYS A 336 -32.15 12.48 -29.84
C LYS A 336 -31.39 11.20 -30.19
N HIS A 337 -32.07 10.21 -30.77
CA HIS A 337 -31.45 8.93 -31.12
C HIS A 337 -30.45 9.05 -32.29
N THR A 338 -30.70 9.91 -33.27
CA THR A 338 -29.69 10.21 -34.31
C THR A 338 -28.45 10.89 -33.72
N ALA A 339 -28.61 11.80 -32.75
CA ALA A 339 -27.47 12.38 -32.04
C ALA A 339 -26.72 11.34 -31.19
N ASP A 340 -27.43 10.43 -30.53
CA ASP A 340 -26.86 9.32 -29.77
C ASP A 340 -26.01 8.39 -30.68
N ILE A 341 -26.47 8.10 -31.90
CA ILE A 341 -25.70 7.30 -32.90
C ILE A 341 -24.36 7.98 -33.20
N GLN A 342 -24.38 9.27 -33.57
CA GLN A 342 -23.15 10.00 -33.87
C GLN A 342 -22.18 10.06 -32.69
N GLN A 343 -22.72 10.19 -31.47
CA GLN A 343 -21.89 10.18 -30.26
C GLN A 343 -21.32 8.78 -29.99
N LEU A 344 -22.11 7.73 -30.14
CA LEU A 344 -21.65 6.35 -29.98
C LEU A 344 -20.56 5.98 -30.99
N GLU A 345 -20.69 6.39 -32.25
CA GLU A 345 -19.65 6.18 -33.27
C GLU A 345 -18.33 6.86 -32.89
N LYS A 346 -18.39 8.08 -32.36
CA LYS A 346 -17.20 8.79 -31.85
C LYS A 346 -16.59 8.09 -30.64
N ASP A 347 -17.42 7.69 -29.67
CA ASP A 347 -16.99 6.98 -28.47
C ASP A 347 -16.33 5.64 -28.82
N ILE A 348 -16.91 4.88 -29.76
CA ILE A 348 -16.38 3.60 -30.24
C ILE A 348 -15.03 3.81 -30.91
N ALA A 349 -14.91 4.80 -31.82
CA ALA A 349 -13.64 5.12 -32.46
C ALA A 349 -12.56 5.54 -31.45
N GLU A 350 -12.94 6.25 -30.38
CA GLU A 350 -12.02 6.59 -29.29
C GLU A 350 -11.56 5.33 -28.53
N LEU A 351 -12.48 4.45 -28.14
CA LEU A 351 -12.19 3.22 -27.41
C LEU A 351 -11.34 2.23 -28.22
N GLU A 352 -11.66 2.04 -29.51
CA GLU A 352 -10.83 1.27 -30.44
C GLU A 352 -9.43 1.89 -30.57
N GLY A 353 -9.38 3.23 -30.65
CA GLY A 353 -8.14 3.97 -30.65
C GLY A 353 -7.32 3.83 -29.37
N ILE A 354 -7.94 3.58 -28.21
CA ILE A 354 -7.28 3.29 -26.93
C ILE A 354 -6.74 1.86 -26.92
N LEU A 355 -7.56 0.87 -27.31
CA LEU A 355 -7.16 -0.55 -27.37
C LEU A 355 -5.99 -0.76 -28.34
N GLY A 356 -5.94 -0.01 -29.45
CA GLY A 356 -4.85 -0.05 -30.42
C GLY A 356 -3.54 0.62 -29.96
N SER A 357 -3.48 1.28 -28.80
CA SER A 357 -2.31 2.04 -28.36
C SER A 357 -1.96 1.85 -26.89
N ASN A 358 -0.90 1.08 -26.63
CA ASN A 358 -0.31 0.96 -25.29
C ASN A 358 0.05 2.33 -24.69
N LYS A 359 0.43 3.32 -25.50
CA LYS A 359 0.74 4.68 -25.03
C LYS A 359 -0.49 5.37 -24.44
N LYS A 360 -1.67 5.21 -25.07
CA LYS A 360 -2.92 5.77 -24.54
C LYS A 360 -3.35 5.06 -23.26
N ILE A 361 -3.22 3.74 -23.21
CA ILE A 361 -3.49 2.95 -21.98
C ILE A 361 -2.60 3.43 -20.83
N LYS A 362 -1.29 3.57 -21.07
CA LYS A 362 -0.36 4.12 -20.07
C LYS A 362 -0.76 5.54 -19.64
N ALA A 363 -1.21 6.39 -20.55
CA ALA A 363 -1.67 7.74 -20.22
C ALA A 363 -2.91 7.74 -19.31
N ILE A 364 -3.84 6.79 -19.51
CA ILE A 364 -5.00 6.59 -18.62
C ILE A 364 -4.51 6.21 -17.22
N ILE A 365 -3.62 5.22 -17.11
CA ILE A 365 -3.06 4.78 -15.82
C ILE A 365 -2.34 5.92 -15.10
N ILE A 366 -1.53 6.71 -15.83
CA ILE A 366 -0.84 7.87 -15.26
C ILE A 366 -1.85 8.87 -14.68
N LYS A 367 -2.93 9.18 -15.42
CA LYS A 367 -3.97 10.11 -14.95
C LYS A 367 -4.71 9.57 -13.72
N GLU A 368 -4.98 8.27 -13.67
CA GLU A 368 -5.56 7.60 -12.50
C GLU A 368 -4.62 7.72 -11.28
N LEU A 369 -3.33 7.43 -11.43
CA LEU A 369 -2.33 7.58 -10.37
C LEU A 369 -2.18 9.03 -9.89
N GLU A 370 -2.20 10.01 -10.80
CA GLU A 370 -2.17 11.44 -10.45
C GLU A 370 -3.40 11.85 -9.62
N ASN A 371 -4.58 11.34 -9.98
CA ASN A 371 -5.80 11.57 -9.19
C ASN A 371 -5.72 10.94 -7.80
N ILE A 372 -5.15 9.74 -7.68
CA ILE A 372 -4.94 9.07 -6.39
C ILE A 372 -3.99 9.87 -5.52
N ILE A 373 -2.87 10.37 -6.07
CA ILE A 373 -1.95 11.27 -5.35
C ILE A 373 -2.71 12.50 -4.84
N LYS A 374 -3.51 13.14 -5.70
CA LYS A 374 -4.26 14.35 -5.32
C LYS A 374 -5.28 14.10 -4.21
N LYS A 375 -5.91 12.92 -4.21
CA LYS A 375 -7.01 12.58 -3.28
C LYS A 375 -6.53 11.98 -1.96
N TYR A 376 -5.45 11.20 -1.98
CA TYR A 376 -5.00 10.38 -0.85
C TYR A 376 -3.53 10.58 -0.47
N GLY A 377 -2.77 11.40 -1.19
CA GLY A 377 -1.38 11.71 -0.89
C GLY A 377 -1.22 12.29 0.52
N GLN A 378 -0.20 11.81 1.24
CA GLN A 378 0.15 12.27 2.57
C GLN A 378 1.67 12.46 2.68
N PRO A 379 2.13 13.45 3.46
CA PRO A 379 3.56 13.61 3.71
C PRO A 379 4.13 12.39 4.43
N ARG A 380 5.43 12.14 4.23
CA ARG A 380 6.15 11.05 4.88
C ARG A 380 6.05 11.16 6.40
N LYS A 381 5.84 10.03 7.07
CA LYS A 381 5.82 9.98 8.55
C LYS A 381 7.21 9.72 9.13
N SER A 382 7.98 8.90 8.43
CA SER A 382 9.34 8.51 8.80
C SER A 382 10.34 9.61 8.44
N MET A 383 11.31 9.84 9.32
CA MET A 383 12.39 10.81 9.09
C MET A 383 13.61 10.06 8.55
N ILE A 384 14.26 10.63 7.53
CA ILE A 384 15.47 10.06 6.96
C ILE A 384 16.67 10.71 7.64
N ILE A 385 17.57 9.89 8.18
CA ILE A 385 18.86 10.31 8.75
C ILE A 385 19.96 9.60 7.97
N TYR A 386 20.91 10.35 7.45
CA TYR A 386 21.99 9.75 6.66
C TYR A 386 23.02 9.10 7.59
N ALA A 387 23.47 7.90 7.24
CA ALA A 387 24.35 7.10 8.09
C ALA A 387 25.68 7.81 8.40
N ASP A 388 26.18 8.64 7.50
CA ASP A 388 27.39 9.46 7.65
C ASP A 388 27.27 10.58 8.69
N THR A 389 26.04 10.95 9.06
CA THR A 389 25.79 11.95 10.11
C THR A 389 25.68 11.36 11.52
N ILE A 390 25.75 10.05 11.65
CA ILE A 390 25.65 9.38 12.94
C ILE A 390 27.06 9.26 13.53
N GLU A 391 27.33 10.03 14.59
CA GLU A 391 28.50 9.83 15.43
C GLU A 391 28.31 8.53 16.22
N GLU A 392 28.88 7.43 15.71
CA GLU A 392 28.98 6.18 16.48
C GLU A 392 30.04 6.38 17.56
N GLU A 393 29.67 6.87 18.75
CA GLU A 393 30.57 6.86 19.91
C GLU A 393 30.82 5.41 20.33
N ASP A 394 32.08 4.95 20.28
CA ASP A 394 32.48 3.68 20.90
C ASP A 394 32.02 3.71 22.37
N ILE A 395 31.30 2.67 22.77
CA ILE A 395 31.03 2.49 24.20
C ILE A 395 32.38 2.13 24.78
N GLU A 396 33.12 3.13 25.25
CA GLU A 396 34.20 2.88 26.19
C GLU A 396 33.56 2.10 27.33
N GLU A 397 33.91 0.81 27.47
CA GLU A 397 33.68 0.14 28.74
C GLU A 397 34.25 1.10 29.78
N GLU A 398 33.43 1.59 30.71
CA GLU A 398 33.93 2.30 31.89
C GLU A 398 34.83 1.30 32.63
N VAL A 399 36.10 1.23 32.23
CA VAL A 399 37.15 0.52 32.94
C VAL A 399 37.26 1.30 34.23
N PRO A 400 36.83 0.74 35.37
CA PRO A 400 36.73 1.53 36.56
C PRO A 400 38.15 1.96 36.94
N ASP A 401 38.38 3.28 36.97
CA ASP A 401 39.67 3.86 37.32
C ASP A 401 39.81 3.87 38.84
N TYR A 402 40.43 2.82 39.36
CA TYR A 402 40.80 2.73 40.77
C TYR A 402 42.26 2.31 40.88
N PRO A 403 42.97 2.81 41.91
CA PRO A 403 44.35 2.41 42.14
C PRO A 403 44.40 0.89 42.36
N VAL A 404 45.33 0.23 41.67
CA VAL A 404 45.62 -1.20 41.81
C VAL A 404 47.11 -1.40 41.97
N ASN A 405 47.48 -2.48 42.67
CA ASN A 405 48.84 -2.96 42.74
C ASN A 405 48.95 -4.26 41.94
N LEU A 406 49.96 -4.32 41.08
CA LEU A 406 50.27 -5.48 40.24
C LEU A 406 51.49 -6.19 40.84
N PHE A 407 51.35 -7.50 41.04
CA PHE A 407 52.42 -8.35 41.55
C PHE A 407 52.85 -9.32 40.47
N PHE A 408 54.16 -9.38 40.25
CA PHE A 408 54.79 -10.37 39.40
C PHE A 408 55.87 -11.09 40.22
N THR A 409 55.70 -12.39 40.47
CA THR A 409 56.66 -13.18 41.25
C THR A 409 57.70 -13.82 40.34
N ARG A 410 58.85 -14.19 40.91
CA ARG A 410 59.93 -14.91 40.21
C ARG A 410 59.47 -16.29 39.67
N GLU A 411 58.41 -16.85 40.25
CA GLU A 411 57.80 -18.12 39.86
C GLU A 411 56.74 -17.96 38.74
N GLY A 412 56.53 -16.74 38.25
CA GLY A 412 55.61 -16.45 37.14
C GLY A 412 54.17 -16.17 37.56
N TYR A 413 53.88 -15.94 38.85
CA TYR A 413 52.55 -15.55 39.28
C TYR A 413 52.29 -14.08 38.98
N PHE A 414 51.19 -13.82 38.26
CA PHE A 414 50.67 -12.48 38.00
C PHE A 414 49.35 -12.26 38.75
N LYS A 415 49.30 -11.25 39.63
CA LYS A 415 48.12 -10.97 40.46
C LYS A 415 47.82 -9.48 40.53
N LYS A 416 46.52 -9.14 40.42
CA LYS A 416 45.95 -7.80 40.66
C LYS A 416 45.35 -7.74 42.06
N ILE A 417 45.66 -6.70 42.84
CA ILE A 417 45.08 -6.48 44.18
C ILE A 417 44.76 -4.99 44.39
N THR A 418 43.69 -4.71 45.14
CA THR A 418 43.32 -3.33 45.51
C THR A 418 44.14 -2.87 46.73
N PRO A 419 44.38 -1.55 46.91
CA PRO A 419 45.05 -1.01 48.09
C PRO A 419 44.37 -1.39 49.41
N LEU A 420 43.05 -1.59 49.41
CA LEU A 420 42.30 -2.01 50.59
C LEU A 420 42.71 -3.43 51.04
N SER A 421 42.87 -4.36 50.10
CA SER A 421 43.31 -5.73 50.36
C SER A 421 44.79 -5.83 50.77
N LEU A 422 45.58 -4.79 50.52
CA LEU A 422 47.00 -4.73 50.91
C LEU A 422 47.21 -4.37 52.39
N ARG A 423 46.23 -3.69 53.01
CA ARG A 423 46.32 -3.18 54.38
C ARG A 423 45.89 -4.19 55.46
N MET A 424 45.61 -5.45 55.08
CA MET A 424 45.32 -6.55 56.02
C MET A 424 46.55 -7.42 56.34
N GLY A 425 47.76 -6.86 56.20
CA GLY A 425 49.02 -7.49 56.58
C GLY A 425 49.73 -6.71 57.67
#